data_AF-A0A0B5DRV3-F1
#
_entry.id   AF-A0A0B5DRV3-F1
#
_cell.length_a   1.000
_cell.length_b   1.000
_cell.length_c   1.000
_cell.angle_alpha   90.00
_cell.angle_beta   90.00
_cell.angle_gamma   90.00
#
_symmetry.space_group_name_H-M   'P 1'
#
loop_
_entity.id
_entity.type
_entity.pdbx_description
1 polymer ?
#
loop_
_entity_poly.entity_id
_entity_poly.type
_entity_poly.pdbx_seq_one_letter_code
_entity_poly.pdbx_strand_id
1 'polypeptide(L)' 'MAKVRVYELAKEFGVESKVVMAKLQELGEFVRSASSTIEAPVVRKLTDALQQGNGGGAKPAAPRKATPARPAPSPAQAAR' A
#
# COMPACT_ATOMS: atom_id res chain seq x y z
N MET A 1 -11.98 5.30 11.79
CA MET A 1 -11.91 4.68 10.45
C MET A 1 -13.05 3.68 10.35
N ALA A 2 -13.90 3.79 9.33
CA ALA A 2 -15.03 2.88 9.19
C ALA A 2 -14.50 1.46 8.94
N LYS A 3 -14.99 0.55 9.75
CA LYS A 3 -14.67 -0.86 9.74
C LYS A 3 -15.41 -1.52 8.58
N VAL A 4 -14.69 -1.93 7.53
CA VAL A 4 -15.29 -2.50 6.31
C VAL A 4 -15.45 -4.01 6.47
N ARG A 5 -16.56 -4.56 5.97
CA ARG A 5 -16.84 -6.00 5.95
C ARG A 5 -16.23 -6.66 4.71
N VAL A 6 -15.87 -7.94 4.82
CA VAL A 6 -15.28 -8.73 3.72
C VAL A 6 -16.10 -8.65 2.43
N TYR A 7 -17.44 -8.76 2.52
CA TYR A 7 -18.29 -8.76 1.34
C TYR A 7 -18.30 -7.42 0.58
N GLU A 8 -18.11 -6.31 1.29
CA GLU A 8 -18.01 -4.98 0.66
C GLU A 8 -16.66 -4.81 -0.01
N LEU A 9 -15.57 -5.23 0.66
CA LEU A 9 -14.23 -5.26 0.05
C LEU A 9 -14.22 -6.12 -1.21
N ALA A 10 -14.85 -7.30 -1.15
CA ALA A 10 -14.94 -8.19 -2.30
C ALA A 10 -15.62 -7.51 -3.50
N LYS A 11 -16.72 -6.77 -3.27
CA LYS A 11 -17.38 -5.99 -4.31
C LYS A 11 -16.51 -4.85 -4.85
N GLU A 12 -15.79 -4.13 -3.99
CA GLU A 12 -14.88 -3.05 -4.41
C GLU A 12 -13.74 -3.56 -5.29
N PHE A 13 -13.20 -4.73 -4.95
CA PHE A 13 -12.15 -5.38 -5.74
C PHE A 13 -12.68 -6.18 -6.94
N GLY A 14 -14.00 -6.31 -7.10
CA GLY A 14 -14.61 -7.09 -8.17
C GLY A 14 -14.31 -8.59 -8.10
N VAL A 15 -14.01 -9.12 -6.92
CA VAL A 15 -13.70 -10.53 -6.68
C VAL A 15 -14.74 -11.19 -5.78
N GLU A 16 -14.79 -12.51 -5.77
CA GLU A 16 -15.74 -13.24 -4.93
C GLU A 16 -15.31 -13.20 -3.44
N SER A 17 -16.28 -13.12 -2.52
CA SER A 17 -16.04 -13.15 -1.08
C SER A 17 -15.17 -14.33 -0.65
N LYS A 18 -15.34 -15.51 -1.29
CA LYS A 18 -14.55 -16.71 -0.99
C LYS A 18 -13.08 -16.56 -1.39
N VAL A 19 -12.79 -15.87 -2.49
CA VAL A 19 -11.43 -15.58 -2.96
C VAL A 19 -10.73 -14.63 -1.99
N VAL A 20 -11.44 -13.59 -1.53
CA VAL A 20 -10.92 -12.67 -0.51
C VAL A 20 -10.62 -13.39 0.80
N MET A 21 -11.54 -14.25 1.27
CA MET A 21 -11.33 -15.04 2.49
C MET A 21 -10.12 -15.97 2.37
N ALA A 22 -9.93 -16.61 1.21
CA ALA A 22 -8.76 -17.46 0.95
C ALA A 22 -7.45 -16.65 0.99
N LYS A 23 -7.42 -15.47 0.35
CA LYS A 23 -6.25 -14.58 0.37
C LYS A 23 -5.91 -14.07 1.77
N LEU A 24 -6.92 -13.74 2.57
CA LEU A 24 -6.72 -13.36 3.98
C LEU A 24 -6.12 -14.52 4.79
N GLN A 25 -6.59 -15.74 4.57
CA GLN A 25 -6.07 -16.93 5.23
C GLN A 25 -4.60 -17.21 4.85
N GLU A 26 -4.22 -17.02 3.59
CA GLU A 26 -2.81 -17.12 3.15
C GLU A 26 -1.91 -16.06 3.82
N LEU A 27 -2.47 -14.89 4.14
CA LEU A 27 -1.79 -13.81 4.87
C LEU A 27 -1.77 -14.02 6.40
N GLY A 28 -2.31 -15.14 6.89
CA GLY A 28 -2.37 -15.48 8.32
C GLY A 28 -3.54 -14.83 9.08
N GLU A 29 -4.51 -14.25 8.37
CA GLU A 29 -5.69 -13.60 8.95
C GLU A 29 -6.95 -14.46 8.72
N PHE A 30 -7.48 -15.06 9.78
CA PHE A 30 -8.64 -15.96 9.69
C PHE A 30 -9.95 -15.19 9.87
N VAL A 31 -10.81 -15.23 8.85
CA VAL A 31 -12.15 -14.64 8.89
C VAL A 31 -13.22 -15.72 8.93
N ARG A 32 -14.25 -15.54 9.76
CA ARG A 32 -15.28 -16.56 10.02
C ARG A 32 -16.38 -16.58 8.95
N SER A 33 -16.73 -15.43 8.39
CA SER A 33 -17.70 -15.32 7.30
C SER A 33 -17.53 -14.01 6.51
N ALA A 34 -18.21 -13.88 5.37
CA ALA A 34 -18.19 -12.65 4.56
C ALA A 34 -18.78 -11.42 5.28
N SER A 35 -19.50 -11.65 6.39
CA SER A 35 -20.03 -10.62 7.27
C SER A 35 -19.03 -10.15 8.33
N SER A 36 -17.88 -10.83 8.46
CA SER A 36 -16.82 -10.43 9.37
C SER A 36 -16.22 -9.09 8.97
N THR A 37 -15.95 -8.28 9.99
CA THR A 37 -15.38 -6.96 9.89
C THR A 37 -13.85 -7.02 9.96
N ILE A 38 -13.17 -6.22 9.14
CA ILE A 38 -11.71 -6.23 9.04
C ILE A 38 -11.12 -4.88 9.47
N GLU A 39 -9.98 -4.93 10.15
CA GLU A 39 -9.22 -3.76 10.55
C GLU A 39 -8.43 -3.17 9.37
N ALA A 40 -8.30 -1.84 9.33
CA ALA A 40 -7.58 -1.12 8.28
C ALA A 40 -6.19 -1.69 7.87
N PRO A 41 -5.31 -2.14 8.80
CA PRO A 41 -4.02 -2.75 8.41
C PRO A 41 -4.18 -4.04 7.59
N VAL A 42 -5.21 -4.83 7.84
CA VAL A 42 -5.45 -6.10 7.13
C VAL A 42 -5.96 -5.83 5.71
N VAL A 43 -6.85 -4.84 5.56
CA VAL A 43 -7.27 -4.38 4.23
C VAL A 43 -6.07 -3.92 3.41
N ARG A 44 -5.17 -3.14 4.02
CA ARG A 44 -3.94 -2.69 3.34
C ARG A 44 -3.05 -3.85 2.91
N LYS A 45 -2.86 -4.88 3.75
CA LYS A 45 -2.11 -6.09 3.40
C LYS A 45 -2.77 -6.87 2.26
N LEU A 46 -4.09 -7.00 2.27
CA LEU A 46 -4.84 -7.67 1.20
C LEU A 46 -4.66 -6.93 -0.13
N THR A 47 -4.82 -5.60 -0.14
CA THR A 47 -4.64 -4.75 -1.31
C THR A 47 -3.21 -4.78 -1.83
N ASP A 48 -2.21 -4.81 -0.93
CA ASP A 48 -0.80 -4.96 -1.25
C ASP A 48 -0.52 -6.33 -1.89
N ALA A 49 -1.02 -7.41 -1.29
CA ALA A 49 -0.87 -8.77 -1.82
C ALA A 49 -1.52 -8.96 -3.19
N LEU A 50 -2.69 -8.35 -3.43
CA LEU A 50 -3.37 -8.39 -4.72
C LEU A 50 -2.61 -7.60 -5.81
N GLN A 51 -2.05 -6.44 -5.46
CA GLN A 51 -1.21 -5.67 -6.39
C GLN A 51 0.14 -6.34 -6.65
N GLN A 52 0.78 -6.88 -5.61
CA GLN A 52 2.08 -7.54 -5.71
C GLN A 52 1.99 -8.88 -6.48
N GLY A 53 0.80 -9.51 -6.51
CA GLY A 53 0.53 -10.72 -7.29
C GLY A 53 0.31 -10.50 -8.79
N ASN A 54 0.06 -9.26 -9.25
CA ASN A 54 -0.33 -8.95 -10.64
C ASN A 54 0.67 -8.07 -11.41
N GLY A 55 1.88 -7.86 -10.90
CA GLY A 55 2.88 -7.08 -11.61
C GLY A 55 4.11 -6.87 -10.76
N GLY A 56 5.24 -7.39 -11.22
CA GLY A 56 6.52 -7.14 -10.59
C GLY A 56 6.77 -5.65 -10.36
N GLY A 57 7.14 -5.31 -9.13
CA GLY A 57 7.88 -4.11 -8.80
C GLY A 57 7.06 -2.88 -8.44
N ALA A 58 6.98 -2.61 -7.14
CA ALA A 58 7.11 -1.25 -6.65
C ALA A 58 7.96 -1.27 -5.38
N LYS A 59 9.28 -1.16 -5.60
CA LYS A 59 10.20 -0.54 -4.63
C LYS A 59 9.44 0.59 -3.94
N PRO A 60 9.56 0.78 -2.61
CA PRO A 60 9.18 2.06 -2.06
C PRO A 60 9.97 3.09 -2.86
N ALA A 61 9.26 3.91 -3.64
CA ALA A 61 9.76 5.20 -4.06
C ALA A 61 9.87 6.02 -2.77
N ALA A 62 10.83 5.63 -1.92
CA ALA A 62 11.42 6.52 -0.98
C ALA A 62 11.90 7.69 -1.82
N PRO A 63 11.47 8.93 -1.50
CA PRO A 63 11.92 10.09 -2.21
C PRO A 63 13.44 10.03 -2.19
N ARG A 64 14.01 10.15 -3.40
CA ARG A 64 15.44 10.17 -3.65
C ARG A 64 16.12 10.89 -2.48
N LYS A 65 16.92 10.16 -1.70
CA LYS A 65 18.04 10.75 -0.95
C LYS A 65 18.99 11.32 -2.00
N ALA A 66 18.62 12.44 -2.60
CA ALA A 66 19.57 13.36 -3.19
C ALA A 66 20.06 14.19 -2.01
N THR A 67 21.20 13.75 -1.50
CA THR A 67 22.27 14.52 -0.85
C THR A 67 22.03 16.03 -0.90
N PRO A 68 22.22 16.78 0.22
CA PRO A 68 22.09 18.22 0.19
C PRO A 68 23.02 18.77 -0.90
N ALA A 69 22.43 19.23 -2.00
CA ALA A 69 23.12 20.02 -2.98
C ALA A 69 23.56 21.29 -2.25
N ARG A 70 24.85 21.33 -1.95
CA ARG A 70 25.59 22.50 -1.51
C ARG A 70 25.03 23.73 -2.24
N PRO A 71 24.49 24.75 -1.55
CA PRO A 71 24.18 25.99 -2.22
C PRO A 71 25.51 26.65 -2.53
N ALA A 72 25.98 26.50 -3.77
CA ALA A 72 26.78 27.53 -4.38
C ALA A 72 25.79 28.54 -5.00
N PRO A 73 25.83 29.79 -4.54
CA PRO A 73 25.76 30.89 -5.48
C PRO A 73 27.00 31.75 -5.37
N SER A 74 27.70 31.88 -6.49
CA SER A 74 28.63 32.96 -6.84
C SER A 74 27.97 34.33 -6.61
N PRO A 75 28.73 35.44 -6.43
CA PRO A 75 29.30 36.10 -7.60
C PRO A 75 30.65 36.79 -7.36
N ALA A 76 31.28 37.16 -8.48
CA ALA A 76 32.39 38.07 -8.56
C ALA A 76 32.11 39.42 -7.87
N GLN A 77 33.03 39.85 -7.01
CA GLN A 77 33.45 41.24 -6.81
C GLN A 77 34.98 41.18 -6.92
N ALA A 78 35.63 41.56 -8.03
CA ALA A 78 35.71 42.90 -8.61
C ALA A 78 36.04 43.97 -7.55
N ALA A 79 37.33 44.34 -7.54
CA ALA A 79 37.90 45.64 -7.20
C ALA A 79 37.66 46.20 -5.78
N ARG A 80 38.73 46.31 -4.98
CA ARG A 80 39.53 47.54 -4.87
C ARG A 80 40.81 47.30 -4.08
#